data_AF-A0A1I3CTS9-F1
#
_entry.id   AF-A0A1I3CTS9-F1
#
_cell.length_a   1.000
_cell.length_b   1.000
_cell.length_c   1.000
_cell.angle_alpha   90.00
_cell.angle_beta   90.00
_cell.angle_gamma   90.00
#
_symmetry.space_group_name_H-M   'P 1'
#
loop_
_entity.id
_entity.type
_entity.pdbx_description
1 polymer ?
#
loop_
_entity_poly.entity_id
_entity_poly.type
_entity_poly.pdbx_seq_one_letter_code
_entity_poly.pdbx_strand_id
1 'polypeptide(L)'
;MKISVASSDSMITYEEIIESPTKETSTSNTNATSKAFVEALNQKTVADSIKTATSYKDIFIEASQKYGVSYDLLTAIAEQESGFNPNAVSHTGAMGIMQIMPATANELKLTHPFDAYENIMAGAKDISQKLSEYNGDLDKALAAYNAGSNAVDMYGGVPPYGETLSYVENVKAIMQRGANVPYTNYISRNATKAEIEADLKALLKEMPETEEYAALRNTLAEINYL
;
A
#
# COMPACT_ATOMS: atom_id res chain seq x y z
N MET A 1 14.45 44.64 0.99
CA MET A 1 13.52 43.86 1.81
C MET A 1 14.07 42.45 1.89
N LYS A 2 14.60 42.05 3.05
CA LYS A 2 15.11 40.68 3.29
C LYS A 2 13.96 39.85 3.85
N ILE A 3 13.61 38.76 3.16
CA ILE A 3 12.97 37.54 3.70
C ILE A 3 13.60 36.42 2.84
N SER A 4 14.71 35.84 3.26
CA SER A 4 14.87 34.62 4.07
C SER A 4 14.39 33.33 3.37
N VAL A 5 15.36 32.43 3.23
CA VAL A 5 15.39 31.13 2.55
C VAL A 5 15.15 30.02 3.58
N ALA A 6 14.45 28.94 3.21
CA ALA A 6 14.47 27.55 3.73
C ALA A 6 13.08 26.94 3.51
N SER A 7 12.84 25.67 3.16
CA SER A 7 13.63 24.47 2.95
C SER A 7 12.82 23.66 1.93
N SER A 8 13.37 23.33 0.76
CA SER A 8 12.76 22.32 -0.11
C SER A 8 13.26 20.96 0.37
N ASP A 9 12.69 20.47 1.48
CA ASP A 9 12.78 19.05 1.81
C ASP A 9 11.94 18.31 0.78
N SER A 10 12.58 17.92 -0.31
CA SER A 10 12.04 16.93 -1.24
C SER A 10 11.79 15.66 -0.45
N MET A 11 10.52 15.34 -0.23
CA MET A 11 10.07 14.10 0.39
C MET A 11 10.49 12.95 -0.51
N ILE A 12 11.57 12.24 -0.15
CA ILE A 12 12.05 11.09 -0.90
C ILE A 12 11.29 9.87 -0.40
N THR A 13 10.49 9.25 -1.28
CA THR A 13 9.81 7.99 -1.01
C THR A 13 10.82 6.83 -0.92
N TYR A 14 10.47 5.72 -0.26
CA TYR A 14 11.31 4.51 -0.30
C TYR A 14 11.53 3.98 -1.71
N GLU A 15 10.50 4.13 -2.55
CA GLU A 15 10.58 3.86 -3.98
C GLU A 15 11.55 4.84 -4.66
N GLU A 16 11.60 6.13 -4.34
CA GLU A 16 12.62 7.05 -4.86
C GLU A 16 14.04 6.78 -4.30
N ILE A 17 14.19 6.30 -3.07
CA ILE A 17 15.51 5.89 -2.52
C ILE A 17 16.04 4.67 -3.28
N ILE A 18 15.15 3.77 -3.70
CA ILE A 18 15.49 2.52 -4.42
C ILE A 18 15.49 2.69 -5.96
N GLU A 19 14.65 3.58 -6.49
CA GLU A 19 14.44 3.89 -7.91
C GLU A 19 15.01 5.27 -8.29
N SER A 20 16.12 5.73 -7.72
CA SER A 20 16.84 6.90 -8.26
C SER A 20 17.90 6.49 -9.30
N PRO A 21 17.58 6.21 -10.59
CA PRO A 21 18.55 6.22 -11.66
C PRO A 21 18.59 7.62 -12.29
N THR A 22 19.02 8.65 -11.58
CA THR A 22 19.24 9.96 -12.22
C THR A 22 20.56 10.63 -11.81
N LYS A 23 21.66 9.94 -12.08
CA LYS A 23 22.78 10.47 -12.90
C LYS A 23 23.85 9.40 -13.06
N GLU A 24 24.05 9.00 -14.32
CA GLU A 24 25.19 8.28 -14.89
C GLU A 24 26.28 7.80 -13.92
N THR A 25 26.18 6.57 -13.37
CA THR A 25 27.25 5.55 -13.41
C THR A 25 26.76 4.18 -12.89
N SER A 26 27.08 3.12 -13.63
CA SER A 26 27.25 1.72 -13.16
C SER A 26 26.02 0.92 -12.68
N THR A 27 25.28 0.39 -13.66
CA THR A 27 24.30 -0.69 -13.51
C THR A 27 24.97 -2.03 -13.15
N SER A 28 24.74 -2.53 -11.93
CA SER A 28 24.67 -3.99 -11.60
C SER A 28 24.44 -4.29 -10.11
N ASN A 29 24.91 -3.46 -9.17
CA ASN A 29 24.83 -3.76 -7.73
C ASN A 29 23.59 -3.19 -7.00
N THR A 30 23.04 -2.06 -7.46
CA THR A 30 21.93 -1.36 -6.79
C THR A 30 20.65 -2.21 -6.71
N ASN A 31 20.35 -2.99 -7.76
CA ASN A 31 19.19 -3.87 -7.81
C ASN A 31 19.29 -5.08 -6.87
N ALA A 32 20.52 -5.51 -6.54
CA ALA A 32 20.74 -6.61 -5.61
C ALA A 32 20.65 -6.13 -4.15
N THR A 33 21.22 -4.95 -3.86
CA THR A 33 21.13 -4.32 -2.53
C THR A 33 19.70 -3.97 -2.17
N SER A 34 18.93 -3.37 -3.09
CA SER A 34 17.53 -3.02 -2.83
C SER A 34 16.65 -4.24 -2.59
N LYS A 35 16.87 -5.32 -3.36
CA LYS A 35 16.18 -6.60 -3.15
C LYS A 35 16.51 -7.21 -1.79
N ALA A 36 17.79 -7.31 -1.44
CA ALA A 36 18.23 -7.86 -0.14
C ALA A 36 17.71 -7.03 1.05
N PHE A 37 17.65 -5.70 0.89
CA PHE A 37 17.06 -4.81 1.88
C PHE A 37 15.56 -5.05 2.05
N VAL A 38 14.79 -5.13 0.96
CA VAL A 38 13.35 -5.43 1.00
C VAL A 38 13.10 -6.81 1.61
N GLU A 39 13.92 -7.82 1.30
CA GLU A 39 13.85 -9.14 1.91
C GLU A 39 14.13 -9.10 3.41
N ALA A 40 15.17 -8.38 3.84
CA ALA A 40 15.49 -8.18 5.25
C ALA A 40 14.36 -7.43 5.98
N LEU A 41 13.82 -6.37 5.39
CA LEU A 41 12.69 -5.63 5.96
C LEU A 41 11.47 -6.50 6.11
N ASN A 42 11.16 -7.38 5.15
CA ASN A 42 10.03 -8.30 5.24
C ASN A 42 10.18 -9.37 6.34
N GLN A 43 11.32 -9.45 7.03
CA GLN A 43 11.44 -10.24 8.24
C GLN A 43 10.77 -9.55 9.42
N LYS A 44 9.89 -10.28 10.11
CA LYS A 44 9.08 -9.71 11.18
C LYS A 44 9.87 -9.09 12.32
N THR A 45 10.93 -9.75 12.75
CA THR A 45 11.81 -9.27 13.81
C THR A 45 12.54 -7.98 13.45
N VAL A 46 12.88 -7.80 12.16
CA VAL A 46 13.58 -6.62 11.66
C VAL A 46 12.64 -5.42 11.65
N ALA A 47 11.45 -5.56 11.08
CA ALA A 47 10.51 -4.45 11.00
C ALA A 47 9.84 -4.09 12.33
N ASP A 48 9.57 -5.05 13.21
CA ASP A 48 9.09 -4.75 14.57
C ASP A 48 10.10 -3.85 15.33
N SER A 49 11.37 -3.82 14.89
CA SER A 49 12.43 -2.98 15.46
C SER A 49 12.59 -1.62 14.77
N ILE A 50 12.01 -1.42 13.58
CA ILE A 50 12.04 -0.16 12.82
C ILE A 50 10.70 0.54 13.05
N LYS A 51 10.70 1.64 13.80
CA LYS A 51 9.46 2.34 14.19
C LYS A 51 8.66 2.88 13.01
N THR A 52 9.35 3.18 11.92
CA THR A 52 8.75 3.71 10.68
C THR A 52 8.14 2.63 9.78
N ALA A 53 8.47 1.35 10.00
CA ALA A 53 7.88 0.24 9.28
C ALA A 53 6.48 -0.08 9.83
N THR A 54 5.51 -0.18 8.94
CA THR A 54 4.16 -0.62 9.23
C THR A 54 3.81 -1.79 8.31
N SER A 55 3.17 -2.82 8.86
CA SER A 55 2.77 -3.94 8.02
C SER A 55 1.48 -3.62 7.26
N TYR A 56 1.20 -4.30 6.13
CA TYR A 56 -0.12 -4.18 5.48
C TYR A 56 -1.27 -4.43 6.46
N LYS A 57 -1.10 -5.39 7.38
CA LYS A 57 -2.07 -5.65 8.43
C LYS A 57 -2.37 -4.40 9.24
N ASP A 58 -1.35 -3.65 9.65
CA ASP A 58 -1.52 -2.44 10.45
C ASP A 58 -2.21 -1.33 9.65
N ILE A 59 -1.85 -1.16 8.37
CA ILE A 59 -2.52 -0.20 7.47
C ILE A 59 -4.01 -0.54 7.32
N PHE A 60 -4.35 -1.83 7.11
CA PHE A 60 -5.75 -2.26 7.00
C PHE A 60 -6.52 -2.07 8.32
N ILE A 61 -5.88 -2.30 9.48
CA ILE A 61 -6.49 -2.03 10.79
C ILE A 61 -6.78 -0.53 10.93
N GLU A 62 -5.82 0.33 10.59
CA GLU A 62 -6.00 1.78 10.66
C GLU A 62 -7.14 2.24 9.71
N ALA A 63 -7.12 1.78 8.46
CA ALA A 63 -8.14 2.11 7.47
C ALA A 63 -9.54 1.62 7.91
N SER A 64 -9.61 0.41 8.49
CA SER A 64 -10.83 -0.16 9.06
C SER A 64 -11.42 0.76 10.13
N GLN A 65 -10.60 1.18 11.10
CA GLN A 65 -11.01 2.06 12.18
C GLN A 65 -11.44 3.44 11.68
N LYS A 66 -10.68 4.00 10.72
CA LYS A 66 -10.91 5.35 10.20
C LYS A 66 -12.21 5.47 9.40
N TYR A 67 -12.53 4.47 8.59
CA TYR A 67 -13.67 4.53 7.67
C TYR A 67 -14.87 3.69 8.11
N GLY A 68 -14.77 3.02 9.28
CA GLY A 68 -15.86 2.21 9.83
C GLY A 68 -16.20 0.97 8.99
N VAL A 69 -15.21 0.43 8.26
CA VAL A 69 -15.33 -0.77 7.43
C VAL A 69 -14.63 -1.91 8.13
N SER A 70 -15.17 -3.14 8.10
CA SER A 70 -14.49 -4.26 8.78
C SER A 70 -13.15 -4.60 8.13
N TYR A 71 -12.17 -4.96 8.96
CA TYR A 71 -10.87 -5.45 8.50
C TYR A 71 -11.00 -6.62 7.52
N ASP A 72 -11.92 -7.55 7.80
CA ASP A 72 -12.15 -8.73 6.94
C ASP A 72 -12.67 -8.33 5.56
N LEU A 73 -13.51 -7.30 5.46
CA LEU A 73 -13.99 -6.80 4.18
C LEU A 73 -12.87 -6.13 3.37
N LEU A 74 -12.09 -5.25 4.00
CA LEU A 74 -11.00 -4.55 3.31
C LEU A 74 -9.94 -5.52 2.79
N THR A 75 -9.55 -6.48 3.61
CA THR A 75 -8.54 -7.47 3.24
C THR A 75 -9.07 -8.47 2.22
N ALA A 76 -10.35 -8.82 2.26
CA ALA A 76 -10.99 -9.64 1.23
C ALA A 76 -11.05 -8.94 -0.13
N ILE A 77 -11.37 -7.64 -0.16
CA ILE A 77 -11.31 -6.84 -1.39
C ILE A 77 -9.88 -6.82 -1.93
N ALA A 78 -8.89 -6.47 -1.11
CA ALA A 78 -7.50 -6.41 -1.57
C ALA A 78 -6.95 -7.76 -2.08
N GLU A 79 -7.34 -8.88 -1.46
CA GLU A 79 -6.98 -10.21 -1.95
C GLU A 79 -7.63 -10.51 -3.31
N GLN A 80 -8.92 -10.19 -3.48
CA GLN A 80 -9.64 -10.39 -4.74
C GLN A 80 -9.14 -9.47 -5.87
N GLU A 81 -8.77 -8.24 -5.54
CA GLU A 81 -8.37 -7.22 -6.52
C GLU A 81 -6.96 -7.45 -7.07
N SER A 82 -5.99 -7.70 -6.19
CA SER A 82 -4.58 -7.71 -6.58
C SER A 82 -3.77 -8.86 -6.00
N GLY A 83 -4.38 -9.68 -5.12
CA GLY A 83 -3.61 -10.61 -4.29
C GLY A 83 -2.58 -9.89 -3.41
N PHE A 84 -2.91 -8.68 -2.95
CA PHE A 84 -2.03 -7.77 -2.20
C PHE A 84 -0.84 -7.19 -2.97
N ASN A 85 -0.87 -7.18 -4.32
CA ASN A 85 0.20 -6.58 -5.12
C ASN A 85 0.03 -5.04 -5.23
N PRO A 86 0.91 -4.22 -4.61
CA PRO A 86 0.80 -2.76 -4.67
C PRO A 86 1.10 -2.17 -6.04
N ASN A 87 1.73 -2.93 -6.94
CA ASN A 87 2.10 -2.52 -8.30
C ASN A 87 1.16 -3.08 -9.38
N ALA A 88 0.03 -3.66 -8.98
CA ALA A 88 -0.92 -4.23 -9.92
C ALA A 88 -1.55 -3.15 -10.83
N VAL A 89 -1.63 -3.45 -12.12
CA VAL A 89 -2.36 -2.64 -13.11
C VAL A 89 -3.25 -3.57 -13.94
N SER A 90 -4.56 -3.33 -13.93
CA SER A 90 -5.50 -4.11 -14.76
C SER A 90 -5.45 -3.69 -16.23
N HIS A 91 -6.01 -4.52 -17.12
CA HIS A 91 -6.17 -4.15 -18.53
C HIS A 91 -6.99 -2.86 -18.75
N THR A 92 -7.92 -2.58 -17.83
CA THR A 92 -8.77 -1.37 -17.86
C THR A 92 -8.16 -0.18 -17.12
N GLY A 93 -6.97 -0.35 -16.54
CA GLY A 93 -6.20 0.71 -15.89
C GLY A 93 -6.48 0.89 -14.40
N ALA A 94 -7.10 -0.07 -13.73
CA ALA A 94 -7.21 -0.08 -12.27
C ALA A 94 -5.83 -0.23 -11.63
N MET A 95 -5.55 0.49 -10.54
CA MET A 95 -4.19 0.65 -10.01
C MET A 95 -4.07 0.23 -8.54
N GLY A 96 -2.98 -0.47 -8.25
CA GLY A 96 -2.51 -0.75 -6.91
C GLY A 96 -3.28 -1.83 -6.15
N ILE A 97 -3.01 -1.90 -4.85
CA ILE A 97 -3.41 -3.05 -4.01
C ILE A 97 -4.94 -3.25 -3.89
N MET A 98 -5.71 -2.16 -3.97
CA MET A 98 -7.18 -2.18 -3.97
C MET A 98 -7.78 -1.85 -5.35
N GLN A 99 -6.95 -1.86 -6.41
CA GLN A 99 -7.35 -1.65 -7.81
C GLN A 99 -8.28 -0.44 -8.03
N ILE A 100 -7.83 0.72 -7.58
CA ILE A 100 -8.59 1.97 -7.74
C ILE A 100 -8.52 2.45 -9.19
N MET A 101 -9.69 2.68 -9.80
CA MET A 101 -9.78 3.24 -11.15
C MET A 101 -9.29 4.70 -11.19
N PRO A 102 -8.69 5.18 -12.30
CA PRO A 102 -8.17 6.55 -12.38
C PRO A 102 -9.21 7.64 -12.10
N ALA A 103 -10.47 7.44 -12.53
CA ALA A 103 -11.56 8.37 -12.23
C ALA A 103 -11.82 8.45 -10.72
N THR A 104 -11.97 7.29 -10.07
CA THR A 104 -12.14 7.18 -8.62
C THR A 104 -10.94 7.77 -7.86
N ALA A 105 -9.72 7.53 -8.32
CA ALA A 105 -8.51 8.11 -7.73
C ALA A 105 -8.57 9.64 -7.69
N ASN A 106 -9.02 10.29 -8.78
CA ASN A 106 -9.20 11.74 -8.83
C ASN A 106 -10.24 12.24 -7.83
N GLU A 107 -11.39 11.55 -7.72
CA GLU A 107 -12.46 11.89 -6.78
C GLU A 107 -12.00 11.76 -5.31
N LEU A 108 -11.21 10.73 -5.03
CA LEU A 108 -10.68 10.45 -3.70
C LEU A 108 -9.44 11.28 -3.35
N LYS A 109 -8.87 12.00 -4.33
CA LYS A 109 -7.58 12.70 -4.24
C LYS A 109 -6.41 11.77 -3.92
N LEU A 110 -6.46 10.55 -4.47
CA LEU A 110 -5.36 9.59 -4.46
C LEU A 110 -4.27 10.08 -5.42
N THR A 111 -3.08 10.36 -4.90
CA THR A 111 -1.98 10.96 -5.66
C THR A 111 -0.94 9.94 -6.09
N HIS A 112 -0.71 8.93 -5.25
CA HIS A 112 0.27 7.86 -5.45
C HIS A 112 -0.47 6.52 -5.42
N PRO A 113 -1.05 6.08 -6.55
CA PRO A 113 -1.92 4.90 -6.56
C PRO A 113 -1.17 3.58 -6.32
N PHE A 114 0.15 3.56 -6.47
CA PHE A 114 0.99 2.40 -6.16
C PHE A 114 1.54 2.41 -4.73
N ASP A 115 1.37 3.53 -4.01
CA ASP A 115 1.66 3.59 -2.59
C ASP A 115 0.59 2.79 -1.83
N ALA A 116 1.01 1.68 -1.19
CA ALA A 116 0.09 0.77 -0.52
C ALA A 116 -0.76 1.48 0.54
N TYR A 117 -0.17 2.41 1.30
CA TYR A 117 -0.90 3.16 2.31
C TYR A 117 -1.97 4.07 1.71
N GLU A 118 -1.65 4.89 0.70
CA GLU A 118 -2.68 5.72 0.04
C GLU A 118 -3.77 4.88 -0.59
N ASN A 119 -3.38 3.82 -1.29
CA ASN A 119 -4.32 3.01 -2.04
C ASN A 119 -5.27 2.25 -1.10
N ILE A 120 -4.77 1.69 0.00
CA ILE A 120 -5.61 1.07 1.05
C ILE A 120 -6.56 2.09 1.66
N MET A 121 -6.05 3.29 2.00
CA MET A 121 -6.88 4.35 2.57
C MET A 121 -7.94 4.84 1.60
N ALA A 122 -7.63 4.90 0.30
CA ALA A 122 -8.57 5.27 -0.74
C ALA A 122 -9.63 4.19 -0.97
N GLY A 123 -9.24 2.92 -1.10
CA GLY A 123 -10.20 1.82 -1.28
C GLY A 123 -11.10 1.62 -0.07
N ALA A 124 -10.58 1.80 1.15
CA ALA A 124 -11.40 1.78 2.36
C ALA A 124 -12.43 2.93 2.39
N LYS A 125 -12.05 4.12 1.93
CA LYS A 125 -12.97 5.25 1.78
C LYS A 125 -14.05 4.97 0.73
N ASP A 126 -13.67 4.42 -0.42
CA ASP A 126 -14.59 4.13 -1.53
C ASP A 126 -15.66 3.10 -1.11
N ILE A 127 -15.24 1.97 -0.55
CA ILE A 127 -16.21 0.95 -0.09
C ILE A 127 -17.09 1.47 1.07
N SER A 128 -16.55 2.31 1.95
CA SER A 128 -17.34 2.97 3.01
C SER A 128 -18.43 3.88 2.42
N GLN A 129 -18.10 4.67 1.39
CA GLN A 129 -19.06 5.52 0.70
C GLN A 129 -20.15 4.69 0.02
N LYS A 130 -19.81 3.58 -0.63
CA LYS A 130 -20.77 2.66 -1.26
C LYS A 130 -21.66 1.96 -0.23
N LEU A 131 -21.11 1.53 0.89
CA LEU A 131 -21.92 1.00 2.00
C LEU A 131 -22.92 2.04 2.49
N SER A 132 -22.52 3.30 2.61
CA SER A 132 -23.44 4.38 2.98
C SER A 132 -24.50 4.64 1.91
N GLU A 133 -24.11 4.65 0.63
CA GLU A 133 -25.01 4.84 -0.53
C GLU A 133 -26.10 3.76 -0.58
N TYR A 134 -25.73 2.51 -0.28
CA TYR A 134 -26.63 1.37 -0.32
C TYR A 134 -27.18 0.94 1.05
N ASN A 135 -27.18 1.83 2.05
CA ASN A 135 -27.76 1.60 3.38
C ASN A 135 -27.22 0.33 4.09
N GLY A 136 -25.96 0.01 3.88
CA GLY A 136 -25.29 -1.16 4.44
C GLY A 136 -25.56 -2.46 3.68
N ASP A 137 -26.23 -2.43 2.54
CA ASP A 137 -26.37 -3.59 1.64
C ASP A 137 -25.00 -3.93 1.03
N LEU A 138 -24.36 -4.95 1.62
CA LEU A 138 -23.02 -5.37 1.24
C LEU A 138 -22.94 -5.84 -0.20
N ASP A 139 -23.95 -6.54 -0.71
CA ASP A 139 -23.92 -7.10 -2.06
C ASP A 139 -23.97 -5.98 -3.10
N LYS A 140 -24.79 -4.95 -2.86
CA LYS A 140 -24.82 -3.74 -3.70
C LYS A 140 -23.54 -2.93 -3.60
N ALA A 141 -22.98 -2.77 -2.40
CA ALA A 141 -21.73 -2.02 -2.22
C ALA A 141 -20.55 -2.68 -2.94
N LEU A 142 -20.42 -4.01 -2.86
CA LEU A 142 -19.40 -4.77 -3.58
C LEU A 142 -19.62 -4.72 -5.10
N ALA A 143 -20.87 -4.86 -5.55
CA ALA A 143 -21.21 -4.72 -6.96
C ALA A 143 -20.88 -3.32 -7.49
N ALA A 144 -21.13 -2.27 -6.70
CA ALA A 144 -20.82 -0.90 -7.06
C ALA A 144 -19.31 -0.61 -7.02
N TYR A 145 -18.54 -1.34 -6.22
CA TYR A 145 -17.07 -1.24 -6.19
C TYR A 145 -16.49 -1.82 -7.49
N ASN A 146 -16.99 -2.98 -7.93
CA ASN A 146 -16.52 -3.66 -9.14
C ASN A 146 -17.07 -3.05 -10.44
N ALA A 147 -18.38 -2.80 -10.53
CA ALA A 147 -19.06 -2.40 -11.76
C ALA A 147 -19.49 -0.92 -11.80
N GLY A 148 -19.30 -0.19 -10.70
CA GLY A 148 -19.74 1.20 -10.54
C GLY A 148 -21.20 1.33 -10.06
N SER A 149 -21.47 2.36 -9.26
CA SER A 149 -22.80 2.63 -8.68
C SER A 149 -23.88 2.81 -9.75
N ASN A 150 -23.56 3.45 -10.89
CA ASN A 150 -24.50 3.63 -12.01
C ASN A 150 -25.08 2.31 -12.52
N ALA A 151 -24.28 1.24 -12.58
CA ALA A 151 -24.76 -0.07 -13.02
C ALA A 151 -25.73 -0.66 -11.98
N VAL A 152 -25.35 -0.62 -10.70
CA VAL A 152 -26.19 -1.10 -9.60
C VAL A 152 -27.52 -0.37 -9.56
N ASP A 153 -27.52 0.94 -9.74
CA ASP A 153 -28.72 1.78 -9.72
C ASP A 153 -29.64 1.47 -10.91
N MET A 154 -29.07 1.30 -12.10
CA MET A 154 -29.83 0.96 -13.31
C MET A 154 -30.54 -0.39 -13.20
N TYR A 155 -29.91 -1.37 -12.55
CA TYR A 155 -30.50 -2.70 -12.33
C TYR A 155 -31.30 -2.82 -11.02
N GLY A 156 -31.23 -1.82 -10.13
CA GLY A 156 -31.87 -1.85 -8.81
C GLY A 156 -31.22 -2.83 -7.81
N GLY A 157 -30.02 -3.33 -8.12
CA GLY A 157 -29.33 -4.37 -7.36
C GLY A 157 -28.05 -4.83 -8.08
N VAL A 158 -27.52 -5.99 -7.69
CA VAL A 158 -26.33 -6.55 -8.35
C VAL A 158 -26.63 -6.76 -9.84
N PRO A 159 -25.88 -6.13 -10.77
CA PRO A 159 -26.11 -6.28 -12.19
C PRO A 159 -25.83 -7.74 -12.60
N PRO A 160 -26.54 -8.29 -13.61
CA PRO A 160 -26.38 -9.67 -14.05
C PRO A 160 -25.12 -9.86 -14.92
N TYR A 161 -24.01 -9.24 -14.53
CA TYR A 161 -22.70 -9.39 -15.15
C TYR A 161 -21.99 -10.57 -14.48
N GLY A 162 -21.57 -11.55 -15.26
CA GLY A 162 -20.94 -12.77 -14.74
C GLY A 162 -19.71 -12.47 -13.86
N GLU A 163 -18.92 -11.47 -14.24
CA GLU A 163 -17.76 -10.99 -13.48
C GLU A 163 -18.19 -10.40 -12.13
N THR A 164 -19.16 -9.49 -12.11
CA THR A 164 -19.63 -8.84 -10.88
C THR A 164 -20.30 -9.81 -9.92
N LEU A 165 -21.10 -10.76 -10.42
CA LEU A 165 -21.68 -11.82 -9.60
C LEU A 165 -20.58 -12.65 -8.92
N SER A 166 -19.59 -13.09 -9.71
CA SER A 166 -18.45 -13.84 -9.19
C SER A 166 -17.63 -13.03 -8.19
N TYR A 167 -17.45 -11.73 -8.44
CA TYR A 167 -16.72 -10.84 -7.55
C TYR A 167 -17.39 -10.75 -6.17
N VAL A 168 -18.71 -10.51 -6.12
CA VAL A 168 -19.45 -10.43 -4.85
C VAL A 168 -19.35 -11.75 -4.08
N GLU A 169 -19.52 -12.89 -4.76
CA GLU A 169 -19.41 -14.21 -4.13
C GLU A 169 -18.01 -14.49 -3.60
N ASN A 170 -16.97 -14.18 -4.39
CA ASN A 170 -15.58 -14.41 -4.01
C ASN A 170 -15.16 -13.57 -2.82
N VAL A 171 -15.46 -12.26 -2.80
CA VAL A 171 -15.13 -11.39 -1.67
C VAL A 171 -15.77 -11.91 -0.39
N LYS A 172 -17.05 -12.30 -0.42
CA LYS A 172 -17.75 -12.85 0.75
C LYS A 172 -17.16 -14.19 1.19
N ALA A 173 -16.76 -15.04 0.25
CA ALA A 173 -16.07 -16.29 0.56
C ALA A 173 -14.72 -16.01 1.25
N ILE A 174 -13.94 -15.03 0.76
CA ILE A 174 -12.67 -14.62 1.37
C ILE A 174 -12.90 -14.08 2.79
N MET A 175 -13.92 -13.22 2.99
CA MET A 175 -14.28 -12.73 4.33
C MET A 175 -14.57 -13.87 5.30
N GLN A 176 -15.29 -14.91 4.86
CA GLN A 176 -15.63 -16.05 5.72
C GLN A 176 -14.42 -16.90 6.10
N ARG A 177 -13.49 -17.13 5.16
CA ARG A 177 -12.27 -17.90 5.45
C ARG A 177 -11.16 -17.08 6.12
N GLY A 178 -11.26 -15.75 6.09
CA GLY A 178 -10.18 -14.84 6.41
C GLY A 178 -9.18 -14.71 5.25
N ALA A 179 -8.80 -13.47 4.96
CA ALA A 179 -7.80 -13.19 3.94
C ALA A 179 -6.39 -13.56 4.43
N ASN A 180 -5.56 -14.12 3.55
CA ASN A 180 -4.17 -14.44 3.89
C ASN A 180 -3.29 -13.21 3.64
N VAL A 181 -3.41 -12.19 4.48
CA VAL A 181 -2.64 -10.96 4.35
C VAL A 181 -1.15 -11.27 4.51
N PRO A 182 -0.30 -11.00 3.49
CA PRO A 182 1.12 -11.26 3.58
C PRO A 182 1.72 -10.35 4.65
N TYR A 183 2.72 -10.89 5.34
CA TYR A 183 3.56 -10.06 6.18
C TYR A 183 4.53 -9.30 5.26
N THR A 184 4.12 -8.09 4.91
CA THR A 184 4.89 -7.17 4.08
C THR A 184 5.11 -5.90 4.87
N ASN A 185 6.36 -5.47 4.96
CA ASN A 185 6.69 -4.21 5.59
C ASN A 185 6.67 -3.10 4.57
N TYR A 186 5.83 -2.11 4.88
CA TYR A 186 5.71 -0.87 4.16
C TYR A 186 6.28 0.21 5.05
N ILE A 187 7.22 0.99 4.55
CA ILE A 187 7.72 2.12 5.32
C ILE A 187 6.98 3.36 4.86
N SER A 188 6.39 4.05 5.82
CA SER A 188 5.61 5.25 5.55
C SER A 188 6.42 6.25 4.74
N ARG A 189 5.88 6.71 3.62
CA ARG A 189 6.46 7.82 2.84
C ARG A 189 6.51 9.16 3.57
N ASN A 190 5.86 9.26 4.73
CA ASN A 190 6.01 10.42 5.62
C ASN A 190 7.21 10.25 6.58
N ALA A 191 7.87 9.09 6.61
CA ALA A 191 9.09 8.90 7.37
C ALA A 191 10.20 9.73 6.74
N THR A 192 10.80 10.61 7.54
CA THR A 192 11.94 11.41 7.10
C THR A 192 13.18 10.53 6.95
N LYS A 193 14.09 10.92 6.05
CA LYS A 193 15.42 10.31 5.93
C LYS A 193 16.10 10.12 7.29
N ALA A 194 16.01 11.11 8.17
CA ALA A 194 16.61 11.08 9.50
C ALA A 194 15.98 10.04 10.43
N GLU A 195 14.65 9.85 10.38
CA GLU A 195 13.95 8.82 11.15
C GLU A 195 14.35 7.42 10.67
N ILE A 196 14.43 7.23 9.36
CA ILE A 196 14.88 5.98 8.73
C ILE A 196 16.32 5.66 9.14
N GLU A 197 17.23 6.63 9.02
CA GLU A 197 18.62 6.45 9.43
C GLU A 197 18.74 6.12 10.93
N ALA A 198 17.94 6.78 11.77
CA ALA A 198 17.96 6.56 13.21
C ALA A 198 17.51 5.14 13.56
N ASP A 199 16.42 4.67 12.94
CA ASP A 199 15.90 3.31 13.12
C ASP A 199 16.91 2.26 12.63
N LEU A 200 17.51 2.45 11.45
CA LEU A 200 18.53 1.54 10.91
C LEU A 200 19.79 1.49 11.79
N LYS A 201 20.28 2.65 12.26
CA LYS A 201 21.44 2.71 13.18
C LYS A 201 21.15 2.01 14.50
N ALA A 202 19.96 2.19 15.06
CA ALA A 202 19.55 1.54 16.29
C ALA A 202 19.48 0.02 16.11
N LEU A 203 18.89 -0.44 15.01
CA LEU A 203 18.73 -1.86 14.71
C LEU A 203 20.08 -2.55 14.48
N LEU A 204 20.97 -1.96 13.66
CA LEU A 204 22.30 -2.51 13.38
C LEU A 204 23.15 -2.67 14.66
N LYS A 205 22.89 -1.90 15.72
CA LYS A 205 23.63 -2.04 16.98
C LYS A 205 23.28 -3.34 17.72
N GLU A 206 22.06 -3.82 17.57
CA GLU A 206 21.52 -4.95 18.33
C GLU A 206 21.51 -6.26 17.50
N MET A 207 21.72 -6.17 16.18
CA MET A 207 21.75 -7.32 15.28
C MET A 207 23.14 -8.00 15.20
N PRO A 208 23.20 -9.34 15.11
CA PRO A 208 24.43 -10.05 14.74
C PRO A 208 24.83 -9.78 13.29
N GLU A 209 26.12 -9.92 12.94
CA GLU A 209 26.62 -9.77 11.57
C GLU A 209 26.16 -10.94 10.67
N THR A 210 24.94 -10.85 10.16
CA THR A 210 24.33 -11.77 9.19
C THR A 210 24.24 -11.14 7.79
N GLU A 211 23.66 -11.87 6.84
CA GLU A 211 23.36 -11.35 5.49
C GLU A 211 22.35 -10.19 5.54
N GLU A 212 21.35 -10.28 6.42
CA GLU A 212 20.37 -9.21 6.66
C GLU A 212 21.04 -7.97 7.25
N TYR A 213 21.96 -8.15 8.20
CA TYR A 213 22.75 -7.05 8.74
C TYR A 213 23.58 -6.36 7.65
N ALA A 214 24.21 -7.13 6.76
CA ALA A 214 24.98 -6.57 5.64
C ALA A 214 24.08 -5.77 4.68
N ALA A 215 22.87 -6.27 4.39
CA ALA A 215 21.89 -5.58 3.56
C ALA A 215 21.46 -4.24 4.18
N LEU A 216 21.05 -4.24 5.46
CA LEU A 216 20.65 -3.03 6.19
C LEU A 216 21.81 -2.01 6.31
N ARG A 217 23.05 -2.48 6.54
CA ARG A 217 24.25 -1.64 6.60
C ARG A 217 24.52 -0.96 5.26
N ASN A 218 24.39 -1.68 4.15
CA ASN A 218 24.60 -1.13 2.81
C ASN A 218 23.54 -0.07 2.48
N THR A 219 22.28 -0.32 2.82
CA THR A 219 21.21 0.68 2.65
C THR A 219 21.46 1.94 3.48
N LEU A 220 21.91 1.81 4.73
CA LEU A 220 22.29 2.97 5.53
C LEU A 220 23.43 3.78 4.88
N ALA A 221 24.40 3.11 4.25
CA ALA A 221 25.48 3.77 3.55
C ALA A 221 25.00 4.54 2.30
N GLU A 222 24.07 3.97 1.54
CA GLU A 222 23.44 4.61 0.38
C GLU A 222 22.61 5.84 0.77
N ILE A 223 21.82 5.72 1.85
CA ILE A 223 21.05 6.85 2.40
C ILE A 223 22.00 8.02 2.75
N ASN A 224 23.14 7.76 3.39
CA ASN A 224 24.10 8.81 3.73
C ASN A 224 24.75 9.48 2.49
N TYR A 225 24.66 8.87 1.31
CA TYR A 225 25.26 9.39 0.06
C TYR A 225 24.32 10.30 -0.74
N LEU A 226 23.01 10.28 -0.43
CA LEU A 226 21.96 11.14 -1.00
C LEU A 226 21.87 12.49 -0.29
#